data_AF-A0A151U284-F1
#
_entry.id   AF-A0A151U284-F1
#
_cell.length_a   1.000
_cell.length_b   1.000
_cell.length_c   1.000
_cell.angle_alpha   90.00
_cell.angle_beta   90.00
_cell.angle_gamma   90.00
#
_symmetry.space_group_name_H-M   'P 1'
#
loop_
_entity.id
_entity.type
_entity.pdbx_description
1 polymer ?
#
loop_
_entity_poly.entity_id
_entity_poly.type
_entity_poly.pdbx_seq_one_letter_code
_entity_poly.pdbx_strand_id
1 'polypeptide(L)'
;MSGRCAACKNQRRRCPSDCIFAPYFPANDPQRFASVHRIYGGSNVGKMLQQIPPYLREQAANTLYYEAQCRIRNPVYGCVGVISKLSQEISNTEIALSQIETQIDCHKNQVQQAKAESKFNVLSTIEAESNFDVLQGQSSSATEFHMPSQLKWFNKNSDFQ
;
A
#
# COMPACT_ATOMS: atom_id res chain seq x y z
N MET A 1 -11.60 16.24 37.84
CA MET A 1 -12.33 15.46 36.80
C MET A 1 -12.44 14.01 37.25
N SER A 2 -13.39 13.67 38.13
CA SER A 2 -13.53 12.31 38.69
C SER A 2 -14.86 11.69 38.24
N GLY A 3 -14.89 11.22 36.99
CA GLY A 3 -16.01 10.49 36.40
C GLY A 3 -15.59 9.09 35.99
N ARG A 4 -16.52 8.12 36.02
CA ARG A 4 -16.27 6.75 35.52
C ARG A 4 -15.88 6.79 34.04
N CYS A 5 -14.86 6.02 33.64
CA CYS A 5 -14.50 5.88 32.23
C CYS A 5 -15.64 5.25 31.40
N ALA A 6 -15.56 5.37 30.06
CA ALA A 6 -16.58 4.84 29.16
C ALA A 6 -16.80 3.33 29.35
N ALA A 7 -15.73 2.57 29.59
CA ALA A 7 -15.80 1.13 29.83
C ALA A 7 -16.60 0.77 31.08
N CYS A 8 -16.25 1.37 32.23
CA CYS A 8 -16.94 1.10 33.48
C CYS A 8 -18.38 1.63 33.48
N LYS A 9 -18.65 2.73 32.77
CA LYS A 9 -20.01 3.22 32.54
C LYS A 9 -20.84 2.21 31.73
N ASN A 10 -20.29 1.70 30.62
CA ASN A 10 -20.95 0.71 29.76
C ASN A 10 -21.23 -0.61 30.51
N GLN A 11 -20.26 -1.10 31.29
CA GLN A 11 -20.37 -2.33 32.08
C GLN A 11 -21.15 -2.16 33.40
N ARG A 12 -21.69 -0.97 33.68
CA ARG A 12 -22.47 -0.65 34.89
C ARG A 12 -21.74 -0.97 36.21
N ARG A 13 -20.41 -0.85 36.25
CA ARG A 13 -19.58 -1.10 37.44
C ARG A 13 -18.87 0.15 37.96
N ARG A 14 -18.28 0.07 39.16
CA ARG A 14 -17.39 1.11 39.70
C ARG A 14 -16.10 1.17 38.87
N CYS A 15 -15.56 2.39 38.69
CA CYS A 15 -14.25 2.58 38.06
C CYS A 15 -13.19 2.62 39.17
N PRO A 16 -12.27 1.65 39.26
CA PRO A 16 -11.18 1.71 40.23
C PRO A 16 -10.12 2.73 39.78
N SER A 17 -9.23 3.13 40.68
CA SER A 17 -8.17 4.11 40.41
C SER A 17 -7.10 3.60 39.42
N ASP A 18 -6.90 2.29 39.38
CA ASP A 18 -5.95 1.57 38.51
C ASP A 18 -6.64 0.96 37.26
N CYS A 19 -7.80 1.51 36.87
CA CYS A 19 -8.58 0.97 35.75
C CYS A 19 -7.80 1.01 34.43
N ILE A 20 -7.49 -0.17 33.87
CA ILE A 20 -6.77 -0.30 32.58
C ILE A 20 -7.48 0.39 31.41
N PHE A 21 -8.80 0.53 31.45
CA PHE A 21 -9.56 1.17 30.39
C PHE A 21 -9.57 2.69 30.49
N ALA A 22 -9.36 3.26 31.69
CA ALA A 22 -9.57 4.68 31.92
C ALA A 22 -8.69 5.61 31.07
N PRO A 23 -7.39 5.31 30.83
CA PRO A 23 -6.56 6.14 29.97
C PRO A 23 -6.99 6.16 28.49
N TYR A 24 -7.59 5.06 28.00
CA TYR A 24 -7.81 4.86 26.56
C TYR A 24 -9.28 4.97 26.12
N PHE A 25 -10.20 4.90 27.08
CA PHE A 25 -11.65 4.98 26.88
C PHE A 25 -12.27 6.04 27.82
N PRO A 26 -11.99 7.32 27.55
CA PRO A 26 -12.44 8.42 28.39
C PRO A 26 -13.97 8.60 28.34
N ALA A 27 -14.54 9.25 29.36
CA ALA A 27 -15.99 9.36 29.51
C ALA A 27 -16.68 10.26 28.45
N ASN A 28 -15.92 11.14 27.80
CA ASN A 28 -16.38 12.03 26.74
C ASN A 28 -16.63 11.29 25.41
N ASP A 29 -16.06 10.09 25.23
CA ASP A 29 -16.25 9.27 24.04
C ASP A 29 -16.81 7.88 24.39
N PRO A 30 -18.11 7.78 24.73
CA PRO A 30 -18.74 6.52 25.08
C PRO A 30 -18.87 5.56 23.89
N GLN A 31 -18.95 6.10 22.67
CA GLN A 31 -19.10 5.28 21.45
C GLN A 31 -17.83 4.50 21.17
N ARG A 32 -16.66 5.07 21.44
CA ARG A 32 -15.38 4.36 21.31
C ARG A 32 -15.34 3.05 22.06
N PHE A 33 -15.77 3.03 23.33
CA PHE A 33 -15.85 1.78 24.08
C PHE A 33 -16.99 0.89 23.58
N ALA A 34 -18.14 1.45 23.21
CA ALA A 34 -19.27 0.67 22.72
C ALA A 34 -18.92 -0.13 21.45
N SER A 35 -18.17 0.47 20.52
CA SER A 35 -17.74 -0.19 19.28
C SER A 35 -16.78 -1.34 19.54
N VAL A 36 -15.72 -1.12 20.33
CA VAL A 36 -14.77 -2.21 20.65
C VAL A 36 -15.44 -3.30 21.48
N HIS A 37 -16.35 -2.94 22.38
CA HIS A 37 -17.11 -3.91 23.17
C HIS A 37 -18.01 -4.78 22.30
N ARG A 38 -18.66 -4.19 21.29
CA ARG A 38 -19.52 -4.93 20.36
C ARG A 38 -18.74 -5.96 19.53
N ILE A 39 -17.52 -5.63 19.10
CA ILE A 39 -16.74 -6.46 18.17
C ILE A 39 -15.86 -7.47 18.90
N TYR A 40 -15.15 -7.04 19.93
CA TYR A 40 -14.17 -7.87 20.64
C TYR A 40 -14.68 -8.37 22.00
N GLY A 41 -15.61 -7.65 22.62
CA GLY A 41 -16.04 -7.90 23.99
C GLY A 41 -15.12 -7.25 25.03
N GLY A 42 -15.70 -6.72 26.11
CA GLY A 42 -14.95 -5.95 27.12
C GLY A 42 -13.83 -6.73 27.80
N SER A 43 -14.05 -8.01 28.11
CA SER A 43 -13.05 -8.87 28.74
C SER A 43 -11.85 -9.13 27.82
N ASN A 44 -12.09 -9.35 26.52
CA ASN A 44 -11.02 -9.60 25.56
C ASN A 44 -10.19 -8.34 25.31
N VAL A 45 -10.84 -7.17 25.17
CA VAL A 45 -10.12 -5.89 25.07
C VAL A 45 -9.23 -5.68 26.30
N GLY A 46 -9.74 -5.97 27.50
CA GLY A 46 -8.94 -5.90 28.73
C GLY A 46 -7.71 -6.81 28.69
N LYS A 47 -7.88 -8.08 28.30
CA LYS A 47 -6.77 -9.05 28.16
C LYS A 47 -5.74 -8.60 27.12
N MET A 48 -6.19 -8.15 25.95
CA MET A 48 -5.32 -7.65 24.87
C MET A 48 -4.48 -6.46 25.34
N LEU A 49 -5.10 -5.50 26.04
CA LEU A 49 -4.36 -4.35 26.58
C LEU A 49 -3.34 -4.77 27.65
N GLN A 50 -3.66 -5.76 28.50
CA GLN A 50 -2.73 -6.26 29.51
C GLN A 50 -1.47 -6.88 28.90
N GLN A 51 -1.62 -7.59 27.77
CA GLN A 51 -0.50 -8.24 27.06
C GLN A 51 0.41 -7.26 26.32
N ILE A 52 -0.05 -6.02 26.10
CA ILE A 52 0.70 -4.99 25.37
C ILE A 52 1.48 -4.12 26.37
N PRO A 53 2.75 -3.78 26.09
CA PRO A 53 3.52 -2.85 26.91
C PRO A 53 2.81 -1.49 27.08
N PRO A 54 2.86 -0.85 28.26
CA PRO A 54 2.06 0.36 28.55
C PRO A 54 2.18 1.48 27.51
N TYR A 55 3.37 1.69 26.95
CA TYR A 55 3.65 2.74 25.97
C TYR A 55 3.00 2.50 24.59
N LEU A 56 2.59 1.27 24.27
CA LEU A 56 1.90 0.93 23.01
C LEU A 56 0.38 0.78 23.16
N ARG A 57 -0.12 0.74 24.39
CA ARG A 57 -1.55 0.47 24.65
C ARG A 57 -2.48 1.53 24.07
N GLU A 58 -2.05 2.78 23.99
CA GLU A 58 -2.83 3.84 23.34
C GLU A 58 -3.00 3.57 21.84
N GLN A 59 -1.89 3.24 21.17
CA GLN A 59 -1.92 2.88 19.75
C GLN A 59 -2.76 1.62 19.52
N ALA A 60 -2.61 0.60 20.37
CA ALA A 60 -3.44 -0.60 20.31
C ALA A 60 -4.93 -0.29 20.48
N ALA A 61 -5.29 0.56 21.44
CA ALA A 61 -6.69 0.96 21.64
C ALA A 61 -7.25 1.76 20.44
N ASN A 62 -6.43 2.60 19.80
CA ASN A 62 -6.78 3.29 18.55
C ASN A 62 -7.05 2.29 17.42
N THR A 63 -6.16 1.30 17.24
CA THR A 63 -6.32 0.27 16.21
C THR A 63 -7.55 -0.60 16.45
N LEU A 64 -7.76 -1.09 17.67
CA LEU A 64 -8.96 -1.87 18.02
C LEU A 64 -10.24 -1.07 17.76
N TYR A 65 -10.25 0.22 18.08
CA TYR A 65 -11.39 1.09 17.78
C TYR A 65 -11.61 1.24 16.27
N TYR A 66 -10.56 1.51 15.50
CA TYR A 66 -10.64 1.64 14.05
C TYR A 66 -11.17 0.35 13.40
N GLU A 67 -10.60 -0.80 13.75
CA GLU A 67 -11.04 -2.10 13.25
C GLU A 67 -12.49 -2.40 13.62
N ALA A 68 -12.89 -2.08 14.87
CA ALA A 68 -14.28 -2.23 15.29
C ALA A 68 -15.23 -1.38 14.45
N GLN A 69 -14.86 -0.12 14.18
CA GLN A 69 -15.64 0.78 13.32
C GLN A 69 -15.73 0.26 11.88
N CYS A 70 -14.65 -0.33 11.35
CA CYS A 70 -14.68 -0.96 10.05
C CYS A 70 -15.63 -2.15 10.01
N ARG A 71 -15.62 -3.02 11.03
CA ARG A 71 -16.51 -4.19 11.10
C ARG A 71 -17.97 -3.82 11.37
N ILE A 72 -18.23 -2.71 12.06
CA ILE A 72 -19.60 -2.17 12.22
C ILE A 72 -20.14 -1.65 10.87
N ARG A 73 -19.31 -0.94 10.09
CA ARG A 73 -19.71 -0.41 8.78
C ARG A 73 -19.82 -1.50 7.70
N ASN A 74 -18.90 -2.47 7.73
CA ASN A 74 -18.87 -3.60 6.81
C ASN A 74 -18.77 -4.91 7.61
N PRO A 75 -19.90 -5.54 7.96
CA PRO A 75 -19.92 -6.75 8.78
C PRO A 75 -19.21 -7.96 8.17
N VAL A 76 -19.09 -7.99 6.83
CA VAL A 76 -18.48 -9.11 6.11
C VAL A 76 -16.96 -8.95 6.09
N TYR A 77 -16.46 -7.83 5.55
CA TYR A 77 -15.03 -7.66 5.29
C TYR A 77 -14.32 -6.72 6.28
N GLY A 78 -15.03 -5.88 7.03
CA GLY A 78 -14.43 -4.97 8.00
C GLY A 78 -13.26 -4.15 7.43
N CYS A 79 -12.11 -4.18 8.11
CA CYS A 79 -10.88 -3.53 7.65
C CYS A 79 -10.23 -4.24 6.45
N VAL A 80 -10.48 -5.54 6.24
CA VAL A 80 -9.98 -6.28 5.07
C VAL A 80 -10.52 -5.69 3.79
N GLY A 81 -11.78 -5.24 3.76
CA GLY A 81 -12.34 -4.56 2.60
C GLY A 81 -11.63 -3.24 2.25
N VAL A 82 -11.13 -2.52 3.27
CA VAL A 82 -10.31 -1.31 3.06
C VAL A 82 -8.95 -1.70 2.48
N ILE A 83 -8.32 -2.74 3.01
CA ILE A 83 -7.04 -3.25 2.52
C ILE A 83 -7.17 -3.68 1.05
N SER A 84 -8.19 -4.50 0.71
CA SER A 84 -8.41 -4.98 -0.66
C SER A 84 -8.62 -3.84 -1.64
N LYS A 85 -9.38 -2.80 -1.25
CA LYS A 85 -9.58 -1.62 -2.09
C LYS A 85 -8.27 -0.90 -2.35
N LEU A 86 -7.47 -0.63 -1.32
CA LEU A 86 -6.18 0.04 -1.46
C LEU A 86 -5.20 -0.78 -2.30
N SER A 87 -5.15 -2.11 -2.11
CA SER A 87 -4.33 -3.00 -2.92
C SER A 87 -4.72 -2.96 -4.40
N GLN A 88 -6.03 -2.90 -4.71
CA GLN A 88 -6.50 -2.75 -6.08
C GLN A 88 -6.11 -1.39 -6.68
N GLU A 89 -6.20 -0.31 -5.90
CA GLU A 89 -5.80 1.03 -6.34
C GLU A 89 -4.30 1.10 -6.65
N ILE A 90 -3.46 0.48 -5.80
CA ILE A 90 -2.02 0.34 -6.04
C ILE A 90 -1.77 -0.44 -7.33
N SER A 91 -2.37 -1.62 -7.48
CA SER A 91 -2.22 -2.47 -8.66
C SER A 91 -2.62 -1.74 -9.96
N ASN A 92 -3.77 -1.06 -9.95
CA ASN A 92 -4.23 -0.28 -11.11
C ASN A 92 -3.25 0.85 -11.46
N THR A 93 -2.69 1.52 -10.46
CA THR A 93 -1.73 2.62 -10.65
C THR A 93 -0.42 2.09 -11.22
N GLU A 94 0.08 0.96 -10.73
CA GLU A 94 1.28 0.30 -11.25
C GLU A 94 1.10 -0.14 -12.70
N ILE A 95 -0.07 -0.69 -13.06
CA ILE A 95 -0.40 -1.06 -14.44
C ILE A 95 -0.38 0.18 -15.35
N ALA A 96 -1.05 1.26 -14.94
CA ALA A 96 -1.11 2.49 -15.73
C ALA A 96 0.29 3.10 -15.94
N LEU A 97 1.13 3.06 -14.91
CA LEU A 97 2.52 3.52 -14.99
C LEU A 97 3.33 2.68 -16.00
N SER A 98 3.24 1.36 -15.92
CA SER A 98 3.92 0.45 -16.84
C SER A 98 3.47 0.64 -18.30
N GLN A 99 2.17 0.92 -18.52
CA GLN A 99 1.65 1.25 -19.85
C GLN A 99 2.26 2.54 -20.40
N ILE A 100 2.35 3.59 -19.57
CA ILE A 100 2.95 4.87 -19.96
C ILE A 100 4.44 4.71 -20.27
N GLU A 101 5.18 3.98 -19.43
CA GLU A 101 6.61 3.70 -19.67
C GLU A 101 6.83 2.97 -20.99
N THR A 102 6.03 1.94 -21.26
CA THR A 102 6.08 1.20 -22.54
C THR A 102 5.76 2.10 -23.73
N GLN A 103 4.78 3.00 -23.60
CA GLN A 103 4.46 3.98 -24.64
C GLN A 103 5.60 4.97 -24.86
N ILE A 104 6.24 5.46 -23.80
CA ILE A 104 7.38 6.38 -23.91
C ILE A 104 8.53 5.70 -24.66
N ASP A 105 8.83 4.45 -24.34
CA ASP A 105 9.93 3.73 -24.97
C ASP A 105 9.63 3.38 -26.43
N CYS A 106 8.38 3.04 -26.77
CA CYS A 106 8.00 2.81 -28.16
C CYS A 106 8.12 4.09 -29.00
N HIS A 107 7.73 5.26 -28.45
CA HIS A 107 7.87 6.55 -29.15
C HIS A 107 9.35 6.94 -29.32
N LYS A 108 10.20 6.73 -28.31
CA LYS A 108 11.64 6.98 -28.44
C LYS A 108 12.26 6.14 -29.54
N ASN A 109 11.92 4.85 -29.61
CA ASN A 109 12.43 3.95 -30.64
C ASN A 109 11.96 4.35 -32.05
N GLN A 110 10.69 4.73 -32.21
CA GLN A 110 10.16 5.23 -33.48
C GLN A 110 10.88 6.52 -33.93
N VAL A 111 11.10 7.46 -33.02
CA VAL A 111 11.85 8.70 -33.32
C VAL A 111 13.30 8.41 -33.70
N GLN A 112 13.95 7.44 -33.05
CA GLN A 112 15.29 7.01 -33.40
C GLN A 112 15.34 6.33 -34.78
N GLN A 113 14.38 5.47 -35.10
CA GLN A 113 14.27 4.82 -36.40
C GLN A 113 14.02 5.83 -37.52
N ALA A 114 13.06 6.75 -37.36
CA ALA A 114 12.80 7.80 -38.35
C ALA A 114 14.03 8.72 -38.57
N LYS A 115 14.80 9.00 -37.50
CA LYS A 115 16.08 9.73 -37.62
C LYS A 115 17.16 8.92 -38.33
N ALA A 116 17.23 7.60 -38.11
CA ALA A 116 18.18 6.72 -38.78
C ALA A 116 17.83 6.59 -40.28
N GLU A 117 16.56 6.42 -40.62
CA GLU A 117 16.06 6.39 -42.01
C GLU A 117 16.27 7.72 -42.71
N SER A 118 16.02 8.85 -42.03
CA SER A 118 16.31 10.18 -42.57
C SER A 118 17.81 10.40 -42.79
N LYS A 119 18.67 9.96 -41.85
CA LYS A 119 20.13 10.00 -42.04
C LYS A 119 20.59 9.12 -43.21
N PHE A 120 20.01 7.94 -43.37
CA PHE A 120 20.32 7.03 -44.47
C PHE A 120 19.90 7.63 -45.83
N ASN A 121 18.71 8.24 -45.91
CA ASN A 121 18.26 8.93 -47.12
C ASN A 121 19.09 10.18 -47.44
N VAL A 122 19.55 10.93 -46.44
CA VAL A 122 20.46 12.07 -46.66
C VAL A 122 21.84 11.58 -47.11
N LEU A 123 22.36 10.53 -46.50
CA LEU A 123 23.66 9.95 -46.87
C LEU A 123 23.65 9.38 -48.29
N SER A 124 22.59 8.67 -48.68
CA SER A 124 22.44 8.14 -50.05
C SER A 124 22.27 9.24 -51.10
N THR A 125 21.70 10.41 -50.72
CA THR A 125 21.63 11.58 -51.62
C THR A 125 23.01 12.23 -51.81
N ILE A 126 23.87 12.22 -50.79
CA ILE A 126 25.26 12.73 -50.87
C ILE A 126 26.17 11.74 -51.61
N GLU A 127 25.95 10.44 -51.45
CA GLU A 127 26.68 9.37 -52.16
C GLU A 127 26.38 9.34 -53.66
N ALA A 128 25.22 9.86 -54.09
CA ALA A 128 24.94 10.10 -55.51
C ALA A 128 25.80 11.21 -56.15
N GLU A 129 26.52 12.01 -55.35
CA GLU A 129 27.42 13.08 -55.83
C GLU A 129 28.91 12.80 -55.58
N SER A 130 29.30 11.66 -54.98
CA SER A 130 30.73 11.32 -54.83
C SER A 130 31.01 9.83 -54.89
N ASN A 131 31.60 9.44 -56.02
CA ASN A 131 32.09 8.10 -56.33
C ASN A 131 33.44 7.84 -55.63
N PHE A 132 33.50 7.08 -54.53
CA PHE A 132 34.74 6.42 -54.07
C PHE A 132 34.54 5.26 -53.07
N ASP A 133 35.44 4.27 -53.14
CA ASP A 133 35.39 2.86 -52.73
C ASP A 133 35.28 2.48 -51.22
N VAL A 134 34.43 1.47 -50.95
CA VAL A 134 34.69 0.13 -50.31
C VAL A 134 35.58 0.01 -49.04
N LEU A 135 35.00 -0.45 -47.90
CA LEU A 135 35.27 -1.73 -47.18
C LEU A 135 34.55 -1.85 -45.80
N GLN A 136 34.23 -3.11 -45.47
CA GLN A 136 33.44 -3.63 -44.32
C GLN A 136 34.05 -3.44 -42.92
N GLY A 137 33.21 -3.57 -41.88
CA GLY A 137 33.65 -3.96 -40.53
C GLY A 137 32.51 -4.08 -39.50
N GLN A 138 32.27 -5.29 -39.02
CA GLN A 138 31.16 -5.75 -38.17
C GLN A 138 31.25 -5.31 -36.69
N SER A 139 30.12 -5.23 -35.98
CA SER A 139 29.78 -6.20 -34.89
C SER A 139 28.69 -5.69 -33.95
N SER A 140 27.91 -6.67 -33.51
CA SER A 140 26.74 -6.66 -32.65
C SER A 140 27.10 -6.65 -31.16
N SER A 141 26.31 -5.96 -30.33
CA SER A 141 26.08 -6.40 -28.95
C SER A 141 24.71 -5.91 -28.47
N ALA A 142 23.80 -6.86 -28.29
CA ALA A 142 22.55 -6.68 -27.57
C ALA A 142 22.87 -6.40 -26.09
N THR A 143 22.44 -5.25 -25.56
CA THR A 143 22.40 -5.03 -24.12
C THR A 143 21.07 -5.55 -23.60
N GLU A 144 21.12 -6.67 -22.88
CA GLU A 144 20.05 -7.17 -22.00
C GLU A 144 19.60 -6.05 -21.06
N PHE A 145 18.36 -5.59 -21.21
CA PHE A 145 17.68 -4.83 -20.17
C PHE A 145 17.08 -5.81 -19.17
N HIS A 146 17.80 -5.99 -18.07
CA HIS A 146 17.33 -6.69 -16.89
C HIS A 146 16.24 -5.87 -16.20
N MET A 147 15.00 -6.37 -16.23
CA MET A 147 13.87 -5.81 -15.51
C MET A 147 14.04 -6.06 -14.00
N PRO A 148 14.10 -5.01 -13.13
CA PRO A 148 14.20 -5.22 -11.70
C PRO A 148 12.91 -5.84 -11.15
N SER A 149 12.99 -7.15 -10.95
CA SER A 149 12.07 -7.93 -10.14
C SER A 149 12.16 -7.44 -8.68
N GLN A 150 10.99 -7.14 -8.11
CA GLN A 150 10.62 -7.31 -6.69
C GLN A 150 10.49 -6.06 -5.81
N LEU A 151 9.25 -5.58 -5.69
CA LEU A 151 8.73 -4.98 -4.45
C LEU A 151 8.57 -6.10 -3.40
N LYS A 152 9.50 -6.14 -2.43
CA LYS A 152 9.66 -7.18 -1.41
C LYS A 152 8.59 -7.23 -0.31
N TRP A 153 7.55 -6.39 -0.36
CA TRP A 153 6.65 -6.23 0.78
C TRP A 153 5.44 -7.17 0.77
N PHE A 154 5.09 -7.77 -0.38
CA PHE A 154 3.86 -8.55 -0.53
C PHE A 154 4.03 -10.07 -0.52
N ASN A 155 5.25 -10.62 -0.55
CA ASN A 155 5.46 -12.05 -0.74
C ASN A 155 5.64 -12.85 0.58
N LYS A 156 4.84 -12.56 1.61
CA LYS A 156 4.78 -13.32 2.86
C LYS A 156 3.35 -13.42 3.42
N ASN A 157 2.39 -13.88 2.63
CA ASN A 157 1.11 -14.39 3.14
C ASN A 157 0.49 -15.37 2.14
N SER A 158 1.14 -16.52 2.00
CA SER A 158 0.59 -17.70 1.30
C SER A 158 0.61 -18.91 2.22
N ASP A 159 0.28 -18.72 3.51
CA ASP A 159 0.08 -19.80 4.50
C ASP A 159 -1.14 -19.51 5.38
N PHE A 160 -2.33 -19.47 4.77
CA PHE A 160 -3.58 -19.76 5.46
C PHE A 160 -4.36 -20.74 4.58
N GLN A 161 -4.03 -22.02 4.74
CA GLN A 161 -4.84 -23.17 4.37
C GLN A 161 -4.99 -24.04 5.60
#